data_AF-A0A9X9A7F2-F1
#
_entry.id   AF-A0A9X9A7F2-F1
#
_cell.length_a   1.000
_cell.length_b   1.000
_cell.length_c   1.000
_cell.angle_alpha   90.00
_cell.angle_beta   90.00
_cell.angle_gamma   90.00
#
_symmetry.space_group_name_H-M   'P 1'
#
loop_
_entity.id
_entity.type
_entity.pdbx_description
1 polymer ?
#
loop_
_entity_poly.entity_id
_entity_poly.type
_entity_poly.pdbx_seq_one_letter_code
_entity_poly.pdbx_strand_id
1 'polypeptide(L)'
;MKQHPFKIASLGMQHMLAMYAGAIIVPLIVGGGLGLNQKELTYLVSIDLLMCGVATILQALSNRFFGIGLPVVLGCTFTAVGPMIAIGKQYGVSSIYGAIIAAGLFVVIFAKLFGKLVKLFPPVVTGSVVTVIGVTLVPAAINDMA
;
A
#
# COMPACT_ATOMS: atom_id res chain seq x y z
N MET A 1 12.46 24.95 13.25
CA MET A 1 12.80 25.55 11.93
C MET A 1 11.51 25.96 11.24
N LYS A 2 11.16 27.25 11.19
CA LYS A 2 9.97 27.74 10.47
C LYS A 2 10.28 27.72 8.97
N GLN A 3 9.91 26.64 8.28
CA GLN A 3 10.06 26.58 6.82
C GLN A 3 8.98 27.44 6.15
N HIS A 4 9.33 28.11 5.05
CA HIS A 4 8.42 28.97 4.29
C HIS A 4 7.23 28.12 3.78
N PRO A 5 5.97 28.58 3.90
CA PRO A 5 4.80 27.78 3.55
C PRO A 5 4.83 27.29 2.09
N PHE A 6 5.38 28.11 1.19
CA PHE A 6 5.56 27.77 -0.23
C PHE A 6 6.55 26.60 -0.45
N LYS A 7 7.61 26.53 0.36
CA LYS A 7 8.60 25.44 0.29
C LYS A 7 7.99 24.13 0.78
N ILE A 8 7.19 24.16 1.84
CA ILE A 8 6.48 22.97 2.35
C ILE A 8 5.46 22.49 1.32
N ALA A 9 4.70 23.39 0.70
CA ALA A 9 3.74 23.03 -0.34
C ALA A 9 4.42 22.38 -1.56
N SER A 10 5.53 22.96 -2.03
CA SER A 10 6.31 22.39 -3.15
C SER A 10 6.90 21.01 -2.82
N LEU A 11 7.47 20.83 -1.63
CA LEU A 11 8.00 19.54 -1.16
C LEU A 11 6.89 18.49 -1.00
N GLY A 12 5.73 18.88 -0.48
CA GLY A 12 4.56 18.01 -0.37
C GLY A 12 4.07 17.54 -1.74
N MET A 13 4.02 18.46 -2.71
CA MET A 13 3.66 18.12 -4.09
C MET A 13 4.68 17.18 -4.75
N GLN A 14 5.97 17.35 -4.49
CA GLN A 14 7.01 16.40 -4.96
C GLN A 14 6.82 15.01 -4.35
N HIS A 15 6.53 14.91 -3.05
CA HIS A 15 6.29 13.62 -2.40
C HIS A 15 5.04 12.93 -2.93
N MET A 16 3.97 13.69 -3.16
CA MET A 16 2.74 13.18 -3.77
C MET A 16 3.01 12.63 -5.18
N LEU A 17 3.70 13.41 -6.03
CA LEU A 17 4.02 13.01 -7.40
C LEU A 17 4.95 11.79 -7.45
N ALA A 18 5.93 11.72 -6.54
CA ALA A 18 6.82 10.57 -6.43
C ALA A 18 6.07 9.30 -6.01
N MET A 19 5.11 9.42 -5.10
CA MET A 19 4.28 8.30 -4.65
C MET A 19 3.25 7.86 -5.71
N TYR A 20 2.67 8.80 -6.45
CA TYR A 20 1.62 8.57 -7.45
C TYR A 20 1.98 7.47 -8.45
N ALA A 21 3.21 7.48 -8.97
CA ALA A 21 3.68 6.50 -9.94
C ALA A 21 3.64 5.06 -9.39
N GLY A 22 3.95 4.86 -8.11
CA GLY A 22 3.89 3.54 -7.48
C GLY A 22 2.50 3.15 -6.99
N ALA A 23 1.71 4.13 -6.52
CA ALA A 23 0.41 3.89 -5.91
C ALA A 23 -0.60 3.33 -6.91
N ILE A 24 -0.65 3.86 -8.13
CA ILE A 24 -1.67 3.50 -9.14
C ILE A 24 -1.46 2.11 -9.74
N ILE A 25 -0.23 1.60 -9.73
CA ILE A 25 0.08 0.30 -10.34
C ILE A 25 -0.68 -0.83 -9.63
N VAL A 26 -0.76 -0.80 -8.30
CA VAL A 26 -1.47 -1.83 -7.51
C VAL A 26 -2.95 -1.97 -7.90
N PRO A 27 -3.78 -0.91 -7.84
CA PRO A 27 -5.19 -0.99 -8.20
C PRO A 27 -5.40 -1.32 -9.69
N LEU A 28 -4.48 -0.94 -10.58
CA LEU A 28 -4.52 -1.35 -11.99
C LEU A 28 -4.30 -2.85 -12.17
N ILE A 29 -3.26 -3.42 -11.54
CA ILE A 29 -2.97 -4.86 -11.63
C ILE A 29 -4.13 -5.68 -11.04
N VAL A 30 -4.64 -5.27 -9.87
CA VAL A 30 -5.77 -5.97 -9.23
C VAL A 30 -7.05 -5.82 -10.06
N GLY A 31 -7.35 -4.61 -10.54
CA GLY A 31 -8.54 -4.35 -11.38
C GLY A 31 -8.51 -5.10 -12.71
N GLY A 32 -7.36 -5.13 -13.37
CA GLY A 32 -7.14 -5.92 -14.59
C GLY A 32 -7.23 -7.43 -14.32
N GLY A 33 -6.66 -7.90 -13.20
CA GLY A 33 -6.74 -9.30 -12.79
C GLY A 33 -8.15 -9.79 -12.44
N LEU A 34 -9.05 -8.87 -12.09
CA LEU A 34 -10.46 -9.14 -11.77
C LEU A 34 -11.43 -8.83 -12.91
N GLY A 35 -10.96 -8.23 -14.01
CA GLY A 35 -11.79 -7.87 -15.16
C GLY A 35 -12.76 -6.72 -14.87
N LEU A 36 -12.41 -5.80 -13.99
CA LEU A 36 -13.26 -4.65 -13.64
C LEU A 36 -13.45 -3.71 -14.83
N ASN A 37 -14.62 -3.07 -14.91
CA ASN A 37 -14.92 -2.09 -15.95
C ASN A 37 -14.09 -0.81 -15.74
N GLN A 38 -13.87 -0.02 -16.79
CA GLN A 38 -13.00 1.17 -16.75
C GLN A 38 -13.49 2.24 -15.76
N LYS A 39 -14.81 2.30 -15.53
CA LYS A 39 -15.42 3.14 -14.49
C LYS A 39 -15.08 2.66 -13.08
N GLU A 40 -15.13 1.35 -12.84
CA GLU A 40 -14.85 0.73 -11.54
C GLU A 40 -13.36 0.82 -11.22
N LEU A 41 -12.50 0.63 -12.23
CA LEU A 41 -11.06 0.76 -12.10
C LEU A 41 -10.65 2.20 -11.75
N THR A 42 -11.21 3.21 -12.43
CA THR A 42 -11.00 4.62 -12.07
C THR A 42 -11.47 4.93 -10.64
N TYR A 43 -12.60 4.33 -10.24
CA TYR A 43 -13.13 4.48 -8.89
C TYR A 43 -12.20 3.85 -7.84
N LEU A 44 -11.65 2.67 -8.13
CA LEU A 44 -10.72 1.94 -7.26
C LEU A 44 -9.41 2.72 -7.08
N VAL A 45 -8.86 3.28 -8.17
CA VAL A 45 -7.67 4.17 -8.12
C VAL A 45 -7.95 5.42 -7.28
N SER A 46 -9.12 6.04 -7.44
CA SER A 46 -9.48 7.25 -6.69
C SER A 46 -9.62 6.98 -5.20
N ILE A 47 -10.23 5.85 -4.83
CA ILE A 47 -10.34 5.42 -3.43
C ILE A 47 -8.96 5.11 -2.85
N ASP A 48 -8.10 4.43 -3.62
CA ASP A 48 -6.76 4.08 -3.18
C ASP A 48 -5.93 5.33 -2.84
N LEU A 49 -5.87 6.29 -3.76
CA LEU A 49 -5.13 7.55 -3.54
C LEU A 49 -5.70 8.34 -2.35
N LEU A 50 -7.02 8.38 -2.20
CA LEU A 50 -7.67 9.04 -1.06
C LEU A 50 -7.30 8.34 0.26
N MET A 51 -7.41 7.02 0.32
CA MET A 51 -7.10 6.25 1.53
C MET A 51 -5.61 6.28 1.87
N CYS A 52 -4.71 6.29 0.89
CA CYS A 52 -3.28 6.49 1.10
C CYS A 52 -2.98 7.87 1.71
N GLY A 53 -3.67 8.91 1.25
CA GLY A 53 -3.58 10.24 1.85
C GLY A 53 -4.05 10.26 3.30
N VAL A 54 -5.23 9.67 3.58
CA VAL A 54 -5.77 9.54 4.94
C VAL A 54 -4.81 8.75 5.84
N ALA A 55 -4.30 7.62 5.36
CA ALA A 55 -3.36 6.79 6.09
C ALA A 55 -2.06 7.55 6.40
N THR A 56 -1.50 8.27 5.42
CA THR A 56 -0.29 9.08 5.61
C THR A 56 -0.51 10.19 6.64
N ILE A 57 -1.67 10.86 6.63
CA ILE A 57 -2.02 11.84 7.66
C ILE A 57 -2.14 11.17 9.03
N LEU A 58 -2.84 10.04 9.13
CA LEU A 58 -2.96 9.29 10.38
C LEU A 58 -1.60 8.81 10.91
N GLN A 59 -0.66 8.48 10.02
CA GLN A 59 0.69 8.07 10.38
C GLN A 59 1.56 9.24 10.88
N ALA A 60 1.37 10.42 10.28
CA ALA A 60 2.06 11.65 10.62
C ALA A 60 1.53 12.30 11.91
N LEU A 61 0.23 12.17 12.19
CA LEU A 61 -0.39 12.60 13.44
C LEU A 61 0.03 11.67 14.58
N SER A 62 1.10 12.04 15.28
CA SER A 62 1.55 11.30 16.47
C SER A 62 0.49 11.37 17.58
N ASN A 63 -0.16 10.24 17.87
CA ASN A 63 -1.05 10.07 19.01
C ASN A 63 -0.68 8.81 19.81
N ARG A 64 -1.09 8.71 21.08
CA ARG A 64 -0.75 7.60 22.00
C ARG A 64 -1.11 6.20 21.46
N PHE A 65 -2.03 6.13 20.50
CA PHE A 65 -2.52 4.88 19.89
C PHE A 65 -2.23 4.76 18.38
N PHE A 66 -1.91 5.85 17.69
CA PHE A 66 -1.79 5.87 16.22
C PHE A 66 -0.65 6.78 15.78
N GLY A 67 0.07 6.35 14.73
CA GLY A 67 1.15 7.11 14.10
C GLY A 67 2.46 7.07 14.87
N ILE A 68 3.57 7.06 14.13
CA ILE A 68 4.93 7.12 14.69
C ILE A 68 5.47 8.57 14.75
N GLY A 69 4.68 9.55 14.29
CA GLY A 69 5.08 10.96 14.25
C GLY A 69 6.18 11.28 13.25
N LEU A 70 6.45 10.38 12.31
CA LEU A 70 7.44 10.56 11.25
C LEU A 70 6.74 10.75 9.90
N PRO A 71 7.32 11.55 8.99
CA PRO A 71 6.80 11.78 7.64
C PRO A 71 7.03 10.56 6.75
N VAL A 72 6.28 9.48 7.01
CA VAL A 72 6.31 8.25 6.22
C VAL A 72 5.06 8.20 5.34
N VAL A 73 5.26 8.23 4.02
CA VAL A 73 4.19 8.10 3.05
C VAL A 73 3.74 6.64 3.01
N LEU A 74 2.46 6.41 3.27
CA LEU A 74 1.85 5.08 3.21
C LEU A 74 1.15 4.90 1.87
N GLY A 75 1.40 3.75 1.24
CA GLY A 75 0.78 3.33 -0.01
C GLY A 75 0.31 1.89 0.04
N CYS A 76 -0.39 1.46 -1.00
CA CYS A 76 -0.78 0.07 -1.16
C CYS A 76 0.44 -0.85 -1.32
N THR A 77 0.40 -2.02 -0.66
CA THR A 77 1.48 -3.00 -0.71
C THR A 77 1.30 -3.98 -1.87
N PHE A 78 2.38 -4.20 -2.62
CA PHE A 78 2.43 -5.20 -3.68
C PHE A 78 2.34 -6.65 -3.15
N THR A 79 2.62 -6.87 -1.87
CA THR A 79 2.58 -8.21 -1.26
C THR A 79 1.17 -8.80 -1.22
N ALA A 80 0.14 -7.96 -1.20
CA ALA A 80 -1.25 -8.39 -1.12
C ALA A 80 -1.88 -8.65 -2.49
N VAL A 81 -1.23 -8.24 -3.60
CA VAL A 81 -1.81 -8.30 -4.95
C VAL A 81 -2.16 -9.74 -5.35
N GLY A 82 -1.23 -10.68 -5.18
CA GLY A 82 -1.45 -12.09 -5.51
C GLY A 82 -2.65 -12.71 -4.77
N PRO A 83 -2.68 -12.65 -3.42
CA PRO A 83 -3.81 -13.10 -2.63
C PRO A 83 -5.14 -12.40 -2.98
N MET A 84 -5.12 -11.08 -3.22
CA MET A 84 -6.33 -10.33 -3.58
C MET A 84 -6.95 -10.83 -4.90
N ILE A 85 -6.12 -11.07 -5.93
CA ILE A 85 -6.60 -11.59 -7.21
C ILE A 85 -7.14 -13.01 -7.04
N ALA A 86 -6.45 -13.86 -6.27
CA ALA A 86 -6.89 -15.24 -6.02
C ALA A 86 -8.26 -15.28 -5.30
N ILE A 87 -8.43 -14.49 -4.24
CA ILE A 87 -9.69 -14.40 -3.47
C ILE A 87 -10.79 -13.81 -4.34
N GLY A 88 -10.50 -12.75 -5.10
CA GLY A 88 -11.48 -12.10 -5.96
C GLY A 88 -12.00 -12.98 -7.09
N LYS A 89 -11.14 -13.83 -7.68
CA LYS A 89 -11.56 -14.79 -8.71
C LYS A 89 -12.46 -15.90 -8.16
N GLN A 90 -12.27 -16.32 -6.91
CA GLN A 90 -13.03 -17.41 -6.32
C GLN A 90 -14.29 -16.95 -5.58
N TYR A 91 -14.24 -15.80 -4.91
CA TYR A 91 -15.27 -15.35 -3.96
C TYR A 91 -15.77 -13.92 -4.22
N GLY A 92 -15.28 -13.25 -5.27
CA GLY A 92 -15.69 -11.91 -5.66
C GLY A 92 -15.08 -10.77 -4.84
N VAL A 93 -15.40 -9.54 -5.25
CA VAL A 93 -14.79 -8.30 -4.70
C VAL A 93 -15.21 -8.03 -3.25
N SER A 94 -16.44 -8.40 -2.86
CA SER A 94 -16.90 -8.23 -1.47
C SER A 94 -16.04 -9.04 -0.48
N SER A 95 -15.63 -10.25 -0.88
CA SER A 95 -14.78 -11.12 -0.08
C SER A 95 -13.35 -10.58 0.05
N ILE A 96 -12.84 -9.85 -0.95
CA ILE A 96 -11.57 -9.14 -0.85
C ILE A 96 -11.63 -8.11 0.28
N TYR A 97 -12.65 -7.23 0.29
CA TYR A 97 -12.79 -6.21 1.33
C TYR A 97 -12.92 -6.83 2.73
N GLY A 98 -13.72 -7.90 2.86
CA GLY A 98 -13.85 -8.63 4.11
C GLY A 98 -12.52 -9.24 4.58
N ALA A 99 -11.76 -9.86 3.67
CA ALA A 99 -10.45 -10.42 3.98
C ALA A 99 -9.44 -9.36 4.39
N ILE A 100 -9.43 -8.19 3.75
CA ILE A 100 -8.55 -7.07 4.11
C ILE A 100 -8.87 -6.55 5.52
N ILE A 101 -10.14 -6.36 5.84
CA ILE A 101 -10.56 -5.90 7.17
C ILE A 101 -10.19 -6.92 8.24
N ALA A 102 -10.45 -8.21 7.99
CA ALA A 102 -10.10 -9.29 8.90
C ALA A 102 -8.58 -9.38 9.12
N ALA A 103 -7.79 -9.30 8.05
CA ALA A 103 -6.33 -9.29 8.12
C ALA A 103 -5.81 -8.06 8.88
N GLY A 104 -6.37 -6.87 8.63
CA GLY A 104 -6.02 -5.65 9.36
C GLY A 104 -6.27 -5.77 10.87
N LEU A 105 -7.44 -6.28 11.25
CA LEU A 105 -7.77 -6.52 12.65
C LEU A 105 -6.83 -7.54 13.30
N PHE A 106 -6.54 -8.63 12.59
CA PHE A 106 -5.58 -9.64 13.03
C PHE A 106 -4.20 -9.02 13.29
N VAL A 107 -3.69 -8.21 12.36
CA VAL A 107 -2.39 -7.54 12.52
C VAL A 107 -2.40 -6.60 13.73
N VAL A 108 -3.47 -5.85 13.96
CA VAL A 108 -3.58 -4.94 15.13
C VAL A 108 -3.53 -5.72 16.45
N ILE A 109 -4.25 -6.85 16.54
CA ILE A 109 -4.28 -7.69 17.75
C ILE A 109 -2.90 -8.30 18.03
N PHE A 110 -2.23 -8.82 16.99
CA PHE A 110 -0.96 -9.53 17.12
C PHE A 110 0.28 -8.63 16.95
N ALA A 111 0.11 -7.32 16.76
CA ALA A 111 1.20 -6.38 16.49
C ALA A 111 2.35 -6.48 17.52
N LYS A 112 2.02 -6.59 18.81
CA LYS A 112 3.02 -6.73 19.89
C LYS A 112 3.81 -8.04 19.80
N LEU A 113 3.17 -9.12 19.37
CA LEU A 113 3.81 -10.43 19.20
C LEU A 113 4.75 -10.40 17.99
N PHE A 114 4.28 -9.88 16.86
CA PHE A 114 5.11 -9.69 15.66
C PHE A 114 6.32 -8.80 15.93
N GLY A 115 6.17 -7.73 16.71
CA GLY A 115 7.30 -6.89 17.12
C GLY A 115 8.40 -7.64 17.88
N LYS A 116 8.08 -8.72 18.60
CA LYS A 116 9.09 -9.60 19.23
C LYS A 116 9.71 -10.56 18.22
N LEU A 117 8.92 -11.08 17.28
CA LEU A 117 9.36 -12.02 16.25
C LEU A 117 10.27 -11.39 15.20
N VAL A 118 10.19 -10.07 14.95
CA VAL A 118 11.09 -9.36 14.02
C VAL A 118 12.56 -9.58 14.37
N LYS A 119 12.92 -9.83 15.64
CA LYS A 119 14.30 -10.17 16.03
C LYS A 119 14.81 -11.49 15.43
N LEU A 120 13.92 -12.38 15.01
CA LEU A 120 14.25 -13.66 14.39
C LEU A 120 14.51 -13.53 12.88
N PHE A 121 14.17 -12.40 12.27
CA PHE A 121 14.37 -12.15 10.85
C PHE A 121 15.58 -11.23 10.65
N PRO A 122 16.79 -11.79 10.44
CA PRO A 122 17.98 -10.99 10.18
C PRO A 122 17.82 -10.16 8.89
N PRO A 123 18.60 -9.08 8.72
CA PRO A 123 18.46 -8.17 7.58
C PRO A 123 18.58 -8.86 6.21
N VAL A 124 19.29 -10.00 6.14
CA VAL A 124 19.37 -10.80 4.91
C VAL A 124 18.00 -11.36 4.49
N VAL A 125 17.15 -11.78 5.43
CA VAL A 125 15.83 -12.34 5.10
C VAL A 125 14.90 -11.24 4.62
N THR A 126 14.85 -10.12 5.36
CA THR A 126 14.03 -8.97 4.98
C THR A 126 14.45 -8.41 3.62
N GLY A 127 15.77 -8.28 3.38
CA GLY A 127 16.31 -7.84 2.10
C GLY A 127 15.94 -8.77 0.96
N SER A 128 16.14 -10.09 1.12
CA SER A 128 15.77 -11.07 0.11
C SER A 128 14.28 -11.04 -0.23
N VAL A 129 13.39 -10.92 0.76
CA VAL A 129 11.94 -10.83 0.52
C VAL A 129 11.60 -9.56 -0.27
N VAL A 130 12.19 -8.41 0.07
CA VAL A 130 11.98 -7.16 -0.67
C VAL A 130 12.49 -7.28 -2.11
N THR A 131 13.64 -7.92 -2.33
CA THR A 131 14.16 -8.19 -3.68
C THR A 131 13.22 -9.08 -4.47
N VAL A 132 12.71 -10.16 -3.88
CA VAL A 132 11.74 -11.06 -4.54
C VAL A 132 10.47 -10.31 -4.91
N ILE A 133 9.91 -9.48 -4.01
CA ILE A 133 8.75 -8.64 -4.32
C ILE A 133 9.05 -7.75 -5.54
N GLY A 134 10.19 -7.07 -5.57
CA GLY A 134 10.59 -6.25 -6.72
C GLY A 134 10.71 -7.05 -8.02
N VAL A 135 11.37 -8.21 -8.00
CA VAL A 135 11.54 -9.07 -9.18
C VAL A 135 10.19 -9.59 -9.69
N THR A 136 9.27 -9.96 -8.79
CA THR A 136 7.93 -10.42 -9.19
C THR A 136 7.07 -9.34 -9.86
N LEU A 137 7.43 -8.07 -9.71
CA LEU A 137 6.73 -6.94 -10.33
C LEU A 137 7.27 -6.57 -11.70
N VAL A 138 8.48 -7.02 -12.07
CA VAL A 138 9.07 -6.75 -13.39
C VAL A 138 8.16 -7.21 -14.54
N PRO A 139 7.58 -8.42 -14.51
CA PRO A 139 6.66 -8.85 -15.58
C PRO A 139 5.39 -8.00 -15.64
N ALA A 140 4.85 -7.56 -14.50
CA ALA A 140 3.66 -6.70 -14.48
C ALA A 140 3.97 -5.34 -15.13
N ALA A 141 5.12 -4.74 -14.80
CA ALA A 141 5.55 -3.48 -15.39
C ALA A 141 5.81 -3.58 -16.91
N ILE A 142 6.34 -4.71 -17.39
CA ILE A 142 6.56 -4.94 -18.83
C ILE A 142 5.22 -5.09 -19.57
N ASN A 143 4.25 -5.80 -18.98
CA ASN A 143 2.93 -5.97 -19.60
C ASN A 143 2.13 -4.66 -19.68
N ASP A 144 2.29 -3.75 -18.73
CA ASP A 144 1.64 -2.42 -18.76
C ASP A 144 2.33 -1.42 -19.72
N MET A 145 3.56 -1.72 -20.19
CA MET A 145 4.29 -0.89 -21.15
C MET A 145 3.92 -1.20 -22.61
N ALA A 146 3.36 -2.39 -22.87
CA ALA A 146 2.92 -2.84 -24.20
C ALA A 146 1.47 -2.44 -24.50
#